data_AF-A0A6L4B161-F1
#
_entry.id   AF-A0A6L4B161-F1
#
_cell.length_a   1.000
_cell.length_b   1.000
_cell.length_c   1.000
_cell.angle_alpha   90.00
_cell.angle_beta   90.00
_cell.angle_gamma   90.00
#
_symmetry.space_group_name_H-M   'P 1'
#
loop_
_entity.id
_entity.type
_entity.pdbx_description
1 polymer ?
#
loop_
_entity_poly.entity_id
_entity_poly.type
_entity_poly.pdbx_seq_one_letter_code
_entity_poly.pdbx_strand_id
1 'polypeptide(L)'
;MDGFDPTDPLEYERLRRQSRRDAAAEGADPSLGEDALQDVLAQIAEGDPRPALNERVFRTCVRNRLKDGARRDRKSTSLDQRLFPEGDPTAVDRRLLLLGLIEHHSAEAPHSSEEALRSGLAQALAQLGDNYRQAVKAQILGWLEQSGGREEVEAFERHWGVALGPYSGYVSLASALGQKPATVASWAHRGMSRLALILTARP
;
A
#
# COMPACT_ATOMS: atom_id res chain seq x y z
N MET A 1 -43.99 -11.72 10.56
CA MET A 1 -43.09 -11.02 9.62
C MET A 1 -41.77 -11.72 9.73
N ASP A 2 -41.34 -12.41 8.68
CA ASP A 2 -40.03 -13.06 8.68
C ASP A 2 -38.98 -11.96 8.83
N GLY A 3 -38.27 -11.99 9.96
CA GLY A 3 -37.27 -10.98 10.31
C GLY A 3 -36.05 -11.19 9.44
N PHE A 4 -35.83 -10.29 8.49
CA PHE A 4 -34.56 -10.18 7.78
C PHE A 4 -33.49 -9.80 8.81
N ASP A 5 -32.60 -10.74 9.12
CA ASP A 5 -31.47 -10.53 10.00
C ASP A 5 -30.18 -10.88 9.25
N PRO A 6 -29.48 -9.88 8.70
CA PRO A 6 -28.25 -10.13 7.95
C PRO A 6 -27.10 -10.65 8.82
N THR A 7 -27.27 -10.70 10.15
CA THR A 7 -26.33 -11.28 11.11
C THR A 7 -26.62 -12.74 11.45
N ASP A 8 -27.78 -13.28 11.06
CA ASP A 8 -28.07 -14.71 11.19
C ASP A 8 -27.10 -15.53 10.33
N PRO A 9 -26.48 -16.61 10.85
CA PRO A 9 -25.47 -17.37 10.11
C PRO A 9 -25.94 -17.99 8.79
N LEU A 10 -27.21 -18.41 8.70
CA LEU A 10 -27.76 -19.01 7.49
C LEU A 10 -28.10 -17.93 6.46
N GLU A 11 -28.64 -16.81 6.91
CA GLU A 11 -28.91 -15.63 6.08
C GLU A 11 -27.59 -15.00 5.57
N TYR A 12 -26.58 -14.90 6.42
CA TYR A 12 -25.24 -14.43 6.08
C TYR A 12 -24.61 -15.29 4.98
N GLU A 13 -24.62 -16.62 5.11
CA GLU A 13 -24.02 -17.51 4.10
C GLU A 13 -24.79 -17.47 2.77
N ARG A 14 -26.12 -17.29 2.82
CA ARG A 14 -26.95 -17.02 1.62
C ARG A 14 -26.53 -15.71 0.94
N LEU A 15 -26.44 -14.63 1.71
CA LEU A 15 -26.05 -13.30 1.24
C LEU A 15 -24.63 -13.31 0.69
N ARG A 16 -23.69 -13.99 1.35
CA ARG A 16 -22.29 -14.14 0.91
C ARG A 16 -22.19 -14.80 -0.45
N ARG A 17 -22.86 -15.94 -0.64
CA ARG A 17 -22.87 -16.64 -1.94
C ARG A 17 -23.49 -15.78 -3.03
N GLN A 18 -24.56 -15.05 -2.71
CA GLN A 18 -25.21 -14.16 -3.67
C GLN A 18 -24.30 -12.99 -4.05
N SER A 19 -23.67 -12.31 -3.08
CA SER A 19 -22.78 -11.18 -3.35
C SER A 19 -21.56 -11.57 -4.18
N ARG A 20 -20.99 -12.78 -3.96
CA ARG A 20 -19.91 -13.33 -4.79
C ARG A 20 -20.36 -13.57 -6.24
N ARG A 21 -21.59 -14.05 -6.46
CA ARG A 21 -22.17 -14.21 -7.80
C ARG A 21 -22.42 -12.87 -8.46
N ASP A 22 -22.94 -11.90 -7.71
CA ASP A 22 -23.21 -10.54 -8.21
C ASP A 22 -21.89 -9.85 -8.62
N ALA A 23 -20.81 -10.04 -7.87
CA ALA A 23 -19.46 -9.58 -8.23
C ALA A 23 -18.93 -10.23 -9.52
N ALA A 24 -19.05 -11.56 -9.64
CA ALA A 24 -18.65 -12.28 -10.85
C ALA A 24 -19.47 -11.84 -12.08
N ALA A 25 -20.78 -11.60 -11.93
CA ALA A 25 -21.64 -11.11 -13.01
C ALA A 25 -21.28 -9.69 -13.48
N GLU A 26 -20.72 -8.86 -12.60
CA GLU A 26 -20.18 -7.54 -12.91
C GLU A 26 -18.72 -7.59 -13.44
N GLY A 27 -18.17 -8.79 -13.65
CA GLY A 27 -16.79 -9.00 -14.12
C GLY A 27 -15.72 -8.62 -13.10
N ALA A 28 -16.07 -8.57 -11.82
CA ALA A 28 -15.19 -8.25 -10.70
C ALA A 28 -14.74 -9.52 -9.96
N ASP A 29 -13.65 -9.43 -9.20
CA ASP A 29 -13.21 -10.53 -8.34
C ASP A 29 -14.33 -10.92 -7.35
N PRO A 30 -14.71 -12.20 -7.22
CA PRO A 30 -15.75 -12.65 -6.29
C PRO A 30 -15.51 -12.19 -4.84
N SER A 31 -14.26 -12.03 -4.41
CA SER A 31 -13.90 -11.52 -3.07
C SER A 31 -14.39 -10.09 -2.83
N LEU A 32 -14.52 -9.25 -3.88
CA LEU A 32 -15.09 -7.91 -3.76
C LEU A 32 -16.57 -7.92 -3.39
N GLY A 33 -17.30 -8.99 -3.75
CA GLY A 33 -18.67 -9.20 -3.31
C GLY A 33 -18.76 -9.52 -1.81
N GLU A 34 -17.78 -10.27 -1.29
CA GLU A 34 -17.69 -10.60 0.12
C GLU A 34 -17.24 -9.39 0.96
N ASP A 35 -16.26 -8.62 0.48
CA ASP A 35 -15.83 -7.36 1.08
C ASP A 35 -16.99 -6.35 1.16
N ALA A 36 -17.76 -6.20 0.06
CA ALA A 36 -18.90 -5.30 0.04
C ALA A 36 -20.03 -5.71 1.01
N LEU A 37 -20.18 -7.01 1.26
CA LEU A 37 -21.11 -7.53 2.26
C LEU A 37 -20.64 -7.20 3.67
N GLN A 38 -19.36 -7.44 3.96
CA GLN A 38 -18.74 -7.15 5.25
C GLN A 38 -18.77 -5.66 5.58
N ASP A 39 -18.50 -4.77 4.61
CA ASP A 39 -18.58 -3.32 4.79
C ASP A 39 -19.99 -2.86 5.22
N VAL A 40 -21.03 -3.47 4.66
CA VAL A 40 -22.42 -3.11 5.00
C VAL A 40 -22.81 -3.65 6.38
N LEU A 41 -22.33 -4.84 6.75
CA LEU A 41 -22.51 -5.38 8.10
C LEU A 41 -21.78 -4.55 9.16
N ALA A 42 -20.55 -4.11 8.86
CA ALA A 42 -19.79 -3.21 9.72
C ALA A 42 -20.53 -1.86 9.90
N GLN A 43 -21.10 -1.30 8.83
CA GLN A 43 -21.91 -0.08 8.89
C GLN A 43 -23.15 -0.24 9.79
N ILE A 44 -23.79 -1.41 9.79
CA ILE A 44 -24.89 -1.72 10.74
C ILE A 44 -24.35 -1.79 12.17
N ALA A 45 -23.22 -2.46 12.39
CA ALA A 45 -22.58 -2.60 13.70
C ALA A 45 -22.11 -1.25 14.28
N GLU A 46 -21.72 -0.31 13.43
CA GLU A 46 -21.37 1.08 13.77
C GLU A 46 -22.59 1.96 14.10
N GLY A 47 -23.81 1.40 14.01
CA GLY A 47 -25.04 2.05 14.45
C GLY A 47 -25.83 2.74 13.34
N ASP A 48 -25.56 2.47 12.06
CA ASP A 48 -26.43 2.89 10.95
C ASP A 48 -27.51 1.83 10.67
N PRO A 49 -28.78 2.05 11.04
CA PRO A 49 -29.82 1.05 10.88
C PRO A 49 -30.34 0.96 9.44
N ARG A 50 -29.98 1.91 8.56
CA ARG A 50 -30.53 1.99 7.20
C ARG A 50 -30.34 0.69 6.40
N PRO A 51 -29.17 0.02 6.43
CA PRO A 51 -28.98 -1.20 5.67
C PRO A 51 -29.79 -2.39 6.24
N ALA A 52 -30.17 -2.37 7.53
CA ALA A 52 -30.94 -3.43 8.18
C ALA A 52 -32.48 -3.28 8.03
N LEU A 53 -32.96 -2.22 7.35
CA LEU A 53 -34.40 -1.94 7.23
C LEU A 53 -35.20 -3.03 6.53
N ASN A 54 -34.61 -3.68 5.52
CA ASN A 54 -35.12 -4.86 4.83
C ASN A 54 -34.07 -5.37 3.83
N GLU A 55 -34.27 -6.60 3.34
CA GLU A 55 -33.35 -7.24 2.38
C GLU A 55 -33.11 -6.40 1.12
N ARG A 56 -34.13 -5.70 0.60
CA ARG A 56 -33.99 -4.90 -0.62
C ARG A 56 -33.04 -3.71 -0.41
N VAL A 57 -33.15 -3.03 0.73
CA VAL A 57 -32.26 -1.92 1.08
C VAL A 57 -30.85 -2.44 1.33
N PHE A 58 -30.72 -3.52 2.10
CA PHE A 58 -29.44 -4.18 2.36
C PHE A 58 -28.69 -4.52 1.06
N ARG A 59 -29.34 -5.23 0.14
CA ARG A 59 -28.76 -5.61 -1.16
C ARG A 59 -28.40 -4.42 -2.02
N THR A 60 -29.11 -3.30 -1.89
CA THR A 60 -28.77 -2.07 -2.60
C THR A 60 -27.51 -1.42 -2.03
N CYS A 61 -27.36 -1.39 -0.71
CA CYS A 61 -26.13 -0.97 -0.05
C CYS A 61 -24.93 -1.83 -0.47
N VAL A 62 -25.07 -3.15 -0.44
CA VAL A 62 -23.99 -4.09 -0.83
C VAL A 62 -23.58 -3.89 -2.29
N ARG A 63 -24.55 -3.77 -3.20
CA ARG A 63 -24.26 -3.53 -4.62
C ARG A 63 -23.61 -2.18 -4.89
N ASN A 64 -23.98 -1.12 -4.15
CA ASN A 64 -23.31 0.17 -4.26
C ASN A 64 -21.86 0.09 -3.77
N ARG A 65 -21.63 -0.60 -2.64
CA ARG A 65 -20.28 -0.87 -2.12
C ARG A 65 -19.44 -1.69 -3.09
N LEU A 66 -20.02 -2.72 -3.70
CA LEU A 66 -19.38 -3.52 -4.74
C LEU A 66 -19.00 -2.65 -5.96
N LYS A 67 -19.89 -1.77 -6.42
CA LYS A 67 -19.60 -0.86 -7.53
C LYS A 67 -18.50 0.15 -7.19
N ASP A 68 -18.49 0.67 -5.97
CA ASP A 68 -17.44 1.57 -5.48
C ASP A 68 -16.11 0.86 -5.29
N GLY A 69 -16.14 -0.40 -4.83
CA GLY A 69 -15.01 -1.31 -4.72
C GLY A 69 -14.43 -1.62 -6.09
N ALA A 70 -15.26 -2.08 -7.04
CA ALA A 70 -14.86 -2.40 -8.41
C ALA A 70 -14.41 -1.16 -9.21
N ARG A 71 -14.91 0.05 -8.90
CA ARG A 71 -14.40 1.31 -9.46
C ARG A 71 -13.04 1.67 -8.90
N ARG A 72 -12.83 1.48 -7.60
CA ARG A 72 -11.54 1.69 -6.93
C ARG A 72 -10.51 0.66 -7.37
N ASP A 73 -10.92 -0.59 -7.53
CA ASP A 73 -10.09 -1.69 -8.01
C ASP A 73 -9.71 -1.47 -9.46
N ARG A 74 -10.65 -1.20 -10.39
CA ARG A 74 -10.30 -0.80 -11.77
C ARG A 74 -9.40 0.43 -11.85
N LYS A 75 -9.58 1.41 -10.95
CA LYS A 75 -8.64 2.55 -10.84
C LYS A 75 -7.28 2.11 -10.34
N SER A 76 -7.21 1.20 -9.35
CA SER A 76 -5.98 0.62 -8.80
C SER A 76 -5.26 -0.26 -9.81
N THR A 77 -5.95 -1.16 -10.52
CA THR A 77 -5.40 -1.96 -11.62
C THR A 77 -4.93 -1.07 -12.76
N SER A 78 -5.67 0.00 -13.09
CA SER A 78 -5.20 1.01 -14.06
C SER A 78 -4.06 1.88 -13.53
N LEU A 79 -3.92 2.02 -12.21
CA LEU A 79 -2.82 2.73 -11.58
C LEU A 79 -1.59 1.82 -11.58
N ASP A 80 -1.69 0.57 -11.15
CA ASP A 80 -0.61 -0.42 -11.14
C ASP A 80 -0.12 -0.73 -12.56
N GLN A 81 -1.02 -0.86 -13.56
CA GLN A 81 -0.64 -0.98 -14.97
C GLN A 81 -0.08 0.32 -15.58
N ARG A 82 -0.37 1.50 -15.01
CA ARG A 82 0.26 2.79 -15.41
C ARG A 82 1.53 3.11 -14.63
N LEU A 83 1.72 2.52 -13.46
CA LEU A 83 2.84 2.75 -12.56
C LEU A 83 3.95 1.72 -12.79
N PHE A 84 3.61 0.53 -13.31
CA PHE A 84 4.54 -0.52 -13.69
C PHE A 84 4.08 -1.27 -14.97
N PRO A 85 4.00 -0.62 -16.14
CA PRO A 85 3.98 -1.38 -17.39
C PRO A 85 5.26 -2.20 -17.47
N GLU A 86 5.17 -3.49 -17.79
CA GLU A 86 6.37 -4.27 -18.13
C GLU A 86 7.09 -3.54 -19.27
N GLY A 87 8.28 -3.00 -18.96
CA GLY A 87 9.10 -2.22 -19.90
C GLY A 87 9.01 -0.69 -19.82
N ASP A 88 8.40 -0.08 -18.78
CA ASP A 88 8.38 1.39 -18.65
C ASP A 88 9.65 1.94 -17.94
N PRO A 89 10.45 2.80 -18.60
CA PRO A 89 11.67 3.38 -18.05
C PRO A 89 11.44 4.29 -16.84
N THR A 90 10.22 4.76 -16.54
CA THR A 90 10.00 5.76 -15.48
C THR A 90 10.08 5.22 -14.04
N ALA A 91 9.86 3.93 -13.81
CA ALA A 91 10.08 3.29 -12.50
C ALA A 91 11.57 3.05 -12.23
N VAL A 92 12.31 2.69 -13.29
CA VAL A 92 13.78 2.63 -13.30
C VAL A 92 14.36 4.04 -13.17
N ASP A 93 13.77 5.06 -13.79
CA ASP A 93 14.22 6.45 -13.70
C ASP A 93 14.02 7.03 -12.30
N ARG A 94 12.94 6.68 -11.57
CA ARG A 94 12.80 7.09 -10.16
C ARG A 94 13.77 6.37 -9.24
N ARG A 95 14.07 5.10 -9.53
CA ARG A 95 15.10 4.30 -8.85
C ARG A 95 16.50 4.89 -9.09
N LEU A 96 16.83 5.25 -10.33
CA LEU A 96 18.07 5.90 -10.74
C LEU A 96 18.15 7.36 -10.26
N LEU A 97 17.03 8.08 -10.20
CA LEU A 97 16.97 9.43 -9.61
C LEU A 97 17.25 9.40 -8.13
N LEU A 98 16.73 8.40 -7.39
CA LEU A 98 16.95 8.35 -5.95
C LEU A 98 18.35 7.83 -5.61
N LEU A 99 18.83 6.78 -6.29
CA LEU A 99 20.22 6.35 -6.19
C LEU A 99 21.18 7.45 -6.64
N GLY A 100 20.86 8.15 -7.72
CA GLY A 100 21.61 9.30 -8.22
C GLY A 100 21.53 10.53 -7.33
N LEU A 101 20.41 10.82 -6.66
CA LEU A 101 20.30 11.89 -5.66
C LEU A 101 21.09 11.54 -4.40
N ILE A 102 21.04 10.29 -3.99
CA ILE A 102 21.81 9.72 -2.88
C ILE A 102 23.32 9.81 -3.18
N GLU A 103 23.75 9.45 -4.39
CA GLU A 103 25.13 9.61 -4.86
C GLU A 103 25.54 11.08 -5.08
N HIS A 104 24.64 11.93 -5.58
CA HIS A 104 24.93 13.34 -5.84
C HIS A 104 25.02 14.16 -4.55
N HIS A 105 24.22 13.84 -3.52
CA HIS A 105 24.37 14.39 -2.17
C HIS A 105 25.74 14.01 -1.58
N SER A 106 26.27 12.83 -1.94
CA SER A 106 27.61 12.37 -1.57
C SER A 106 28.73 13.16 -2.29
N ALA A 107 28.49 13.57 -3.54
CA ALA A 107 29.48 14.27 -4.37
C ALA A 107 29.57 15.80 -4.15
N GLU A 108 28.48 16.46 -3.76
CA GLU A 108 28.44 17.94 -3.63
C GLU A 108 28.88 18.48 -2.26
N ALA A 109 29.06 17.64 -1.25
CA ALA A 109 29.46 18.11 0.08
C ALA A 109 30.98 18.35 0.13
N PRO A 110 31.47 19.61 0.14
CA PRO A 110 32.88 19.89 0.21
C PRO A 110 33.33 19.60 1.64
N HIS A 111 34.05 18.50 1.84
CA HIS A 111 34.70 18.14 3.11
C HIS A 111 33.80 18.00 4.35
N SER A 112 32.49 17.80 4.21
CA SER A 112 31.69 17.35 5.36
C SER A 112 31.98 15.88 5.60
N SER A 113 32.41 15.52 6.82
CA SER A 113 32.68 14.14 7.26
C SER A 113 31.70 13.14 6.65
N GLU A 114 32.18 11.98 6.22
CA GLU A 114 31.35 10.85 5.76
C GLU A 114 30.22 10.52 6.76
N GLU A 115 30.40 10.84 8.05
CA GLU A 115 29.36 10.77 9.09
C GLU A 115 28.21 11.77 8.91
N ALA A 116 28.47 12.98 8.38
CA ALA A 116 27.43 13.96 8.09
C ALA A 116 26.50 13.47 6.97
N LEU A 117 27.06 12.84 5.93
CA LEU A 117 26.30 12.24 4.83
C LEU A 117 25.51 11.00 5.29
N ARG A 118 26.15 10.10 6.06
CA ARG A 118 25.47 8.97 6.73
C ARG A 118 24.33 9.43 7.62
N SER A 119 24.52 10.53 8.35
CA SER A 119 23.47 11.10 9.19
C SER A 119 22.29 11.64 8.38
N GLY A 120 22.52 12.11 7.15
CA GLY A 120 21.50 12.74 6.30
C GLY A 120 20.34 11.80 5.94
N LEU A 121 20.63 10.60 5.42
CA LEU A 121 19.55 9.65 5.07
C LEU A 121 18.85 9.11 6.32
N ALA A 122 19.60 8.75 7.36
CA ALA A 122 19.04 8.26 8.61
C ALA A 122 18.13 9.30 9.28
N GLN A 123 18.57 10.57 9.33
CA GLN A 123 17.76 11.68 9.85
C GLN A 123 16.56 11.97 8.97
N ALA A 124 16.72 11.95 7.65
CA ALA A 124 15.61 12.18 6.72
C ALA A 124 14.53 11.09 6.83
N LEU A 125 14.93 9.83 7.00
CA LEU A 125 14.02 8.73 7.31
C LEU A 125 13.36 8.88 8.69
N ALA A 126 14.09 9.38 9.69
CA ALA A 126 13.54 9.62 11.03
C ALA A 126 12.47 10.72 11.04
N GLN A 127 12.56 11.70 10.14
CA GLN A 127 11.53 12.73 9.94
C GLN A 127 10.25 12.21 9.28
N LEU A 128 10.27 11.02 8.68
CA LEU A 128 9.07 10.37 8.18
C LEU A 128 8.27 9.74 9.35
N GLY A 129 6.94 9.80 9.25
CA GLY A 129 6.06 9.02 10.12
C GLY A 129 6.33 7.51 9.97
N ASP A 130 6.07 6.73 11.01
CA ASP A 130 6.53 5.33 11.11
C ASP A 130 6.07 4.45 9.95
N ASN A 131 4.79 4.53 9.56
CA ASN A 131 4.25 3.80 8.42
C ASN A 131 4.96 4.14 7.10
N TYR A 132 5.28 5.41 6.88
CA TYR A 132 5.99 5.86 5.68
C TYR A 132 7.45 5.40 5.70
N ARG A 133 8.12 5.52 6.85
CA ARG A 133 9.50 5.06 7.03
C ARG A 133 9.64 3.57 6.78
N GLN A 134 8.80 2.74 7.41
CA GLN A 134 8.86 1.29 7.23
C GLN A 134 8.57 0.89 5.79
N ALA A 135 7.58 1.51 5.14
CA ALA A 135 7.24 1.24 3.75
C ALA A 135 8.37 1.65 2.78
N VAL A 136 9.03 2.77 3.03
CA VAL A 136 10.21 3.21 2.27
C VAL A 136 11.36 2.23 2.43
N LYS A 137 11.68 1.83 3.67
CA LYS A 137 12.76 0.88 3.95
C LYS A 137 12.50 -0.49 3.31
N ALA A 138 11.26 -0.98 3.42
CA ALA A 138 10.87 -2.24 2.79
C ALA A 138 11.02 -2.17 1.27
N GLN A 139 10.69 -1.02 0.68
CA GLN A 139 10.83 -0.83 -0.74
C GLN A 139 12.31 -0.77 -1.20
N ILE A 140 13.16 -0.07 -0.46
CA ILE A 140 14.60 -0.04 -0.72
C ILE A 140 15.20 -1.44 -0.60
N LEU A 141 14.84 -2.19 0.44
CA LEU A 141 15.29 -3.58 0.61
C LEU A 141 14.91 -4.45 -0.58
N GLY A 142 13.64 -4.39 -1.00
CA GLY A 142 13.18 -5.15 -2.16
C GLY A 142 13.92 -4.79 -3.45
N TRP A 143 14.32 -3.54 -3.63
CA TRP A 143 15.13 -3.14 -4.79
C TRP A 143 16.56 -3.70 -4.75
N LEU A 144 17.22 -3.61 -3.59
CA LEU A 144 18.61 -4.06 -3.44
C LEU A 144 18.72 -5.57 -3.61
N GLU A 145 17.79 -6.32 -3.02
CA GLU A 145 17.72 -7.77 -3.20
C GLU A 145 17.52 -8.16 -4.66
N GLN A 146 16.73 -7.40 -5.42
CA GLN A 146 16.51 -7.64 -6.85
C GLN A 146 17.72 -7.29 -7.73
N SER A 147 18.53 -6.28 -7.39
CA SER A 147 19.72 -5.93 -8.19
C SER A 147 20.94 -6.78 -7.89
N GLY A 148 21.20 -7.09 -6.62
CA GLY A 148 22.45 -7.74 -6.23
C GLY A 148 22.35 -8.55 -4.94
N GLY A 149 21.14 -8.86 -4.49
CA GLY A 149 20.92 -9.74 -3.34
C GLY A 149 21.44 -9.15 -2.04
N ARG A 150 21.94 -10.03 -1.16
CA ARG A 150 22.31 -9.68 0.22
C ARG A 150 23.54 -8.76 0.31
N GLU A 151 24.49 -8.89 -0.61
CA GLU A 151 25.72 -8.09 -0.59
C GLU A 151 25.43 -6.61 -0.83
N GLU A 152 24.53 -6.29 -1.77
CA GLU A 152 24.07 -4.92 -2.02
C GLU A 152 23.30 -4.33 -0.83
N VAL A 153 22.51 -5.15 -0.14
CA VAL A 153 21.83 -4.73 1.10
C VAL A 153 22.86 -4.35 2.16
N GLU A 154 23.86 -5.20 2.40
CA GLU A 154 24.88 -4.92 3.42
C GLU A 154 25.78 -3.74 3.06
N ALA A 155 26.12 -3.59 1.78
CA ALA A 155 26.85 -2.43 1.28
C ALA A 155 26.06 -1.14 1.53
N PHE A 156 24.76 -1.13 1.21
CA PHE A 156 23.88 0.01 1.45
C PHE A 156 23.73 0.33 2.94
N GLU A 157 23.40 -0.66 3.77
CA GLU A 157 23.20 -0.46 5.22
C GLU A 157 24.47 0.08 5.89
N ARG A 158 25.65 -0.41 5.48
CA ARG A 158 26.95 0.06 5.97
C ARG A 158 27.28 1.47 5.48
N HIS A 159 27.04 1.75 4.20
CA HIS A 159 27.37 3.04 3.60
C HIS A 159 26.48 4.17 4.14
N TRP A 160 25.20 3.90 4.41
CA TRP A 160 24.23 4.89 4.88
C TRP A 160 23.95 4.86 6.38
N GLY A 161 24.43 3.85 7.11
CA GLY A 161 24.15 3.70 8.55
C GLY A 161 22.67 3.47 8.86
N VAL A 162 21.91 2.89 7.92
CA VAL A 162 20.47 2.65 8.04
C VAL A 162 20.22 1.16 7.97
N ALA A 163 19.68 0.56 9.03
CA ALA A 163 19.18 -0.82 8.98
C ALA A 163 17.82 -0.83 8.25
N LEU A 164 17.68 -1.54 7.13
CA LEU A 164 16.45 -1.60 6.33
C LEU A 164 15.37 -2.50 6.96
N GLY A 165 15.77 -3.43 7.82
CA GLY A 165 14.85 -4.35 8.50
C GLY A 165 14.53 -5.59 7.67
N PRO A 166 13.52 -6.40 8.07
CA PRO A 166 13.35 -7.74 7.53
C PRO A 166 12.34 -7.85 6.36
N TYR A 167 11.64 -6.77 6.02
CA TYR A 167 10.52 -6.83 5.09
C TYR A 167 10.92 -6.40 3.70
N SER A 168 11.06 -7.34 2.77
CA SER A 168 11.38 -7.07 1.37
C SER A 168 10.11 -6.74 0.58
N GLY A 169 9.98 -5.48 0.15
CA GLY A 169 8.85 -4.96 -0.62
C GLY A 169 7.55 -4.79 0.17
N TYR A 170 6.56 -4.17 -0.48
CA TYR A 170 5.30 -3.79 0.19
C TYR A 170 4.46 -4.99 0.62
N VAL A 171 4.54 -6.13 -0.08
CA VAL A 171 3.71 -7.31 0.18
C VAL A 171 4.09 -7.97 1.50
N SER A 172 5.39 -8.13 1.77
CA SER A 172 5.88 -8.73 3.01
C SER A 172 5.56 -7.83 4.22
N LEU A 173 5.76 -6.52 4.07
CA LEU A 173 5.41 -5.55 5.10
C LEU A 173 3.89 -5.48 5.36
N ALA A 174 3.09 -5.51 4.29
CA ALA A 174 1.63 -5.49 4.41
C ALA A 174 1.10 -6.69 5.20
N SER A 175 1.63 -7.88 4.92
CA SER A 175 1.31 -9.10 5.68
C SER A 175 1.64 -8.94 7.17
N ALA A 176 2.84 -8.45 7.48
CA ALA A 176 3.29 -8.26 8.86
C ALA A 176 2.47 -7.22 9.65
N LEU A 177 1.97 -6.19 8.96
CA LEU A 177 1.17 -5.12 9.57
C LEU A 177 -0.35 -5.38 9.56
N GLY A 178 -0.81 -6.49 8.99
CA GLY A 178 -2.24 -6.74 8.78
C GLY A 178 -2.90 -5.69 7.87
N GLN A 179 -2.14 -5.15 6.90
CA GLN A 179 -2.59 -4.11 5.98
C GLN A 179 -2.77 -4.65 4.56
N LYS A 180 -3.57 -3.96 3.75
CA LYS A 180 -3.65 -4.26 2.31
C LYS A 180 -2.35 -3.81 1.61
N PRO A 181 -1.79 -4.60 0.66
CA PRO A 181 -0.57 -4.22 -0.07
C PRO A 181 -0.64 -2.84 -0.73
N ALA A 182 -1.79 -2.47 -1.29
CA ALA A 182 -2.00 -1.15 -1.90
C ALA A 182 -1.84 0.01 -0.90
N THR A 183 -2.22 -0.20 0.37
CA THR A 183 -2.06 0.78 1.44
C THR A 183 -0.58 1.03 1.72
N VAL A 184 0.20 -0.04 1.84
CA VAL A 184 1.64 0.03 2.06
C VAL A 184 2.38 0.59 0.86
N ALA A 185 1.96 0.24 -0.37
CA ALA A 185 2.48 0.83 -1.60
C ALA A 185 2.24 2.36 -1.64
N SER A 186 1.05 2.81 -1.21
CA SER A 186 0.74 4.23 -1.09
C SER A 186 1.64 4.92 -0.06
N TRP A 187 1.91 4.28 1.08
CA TRP A 187 2.84 4.78 2.09
C TRP A 187 4.26 4.86 1.56
N ALA A 188 4.75 3.84 0.87
CA ALA A 188 6.07 3.86 0.25
C ALA A 188 6.17 5.03 -0.74
N HIS A 189 5.21 5.17 -1.66
CA HIS A 189 5.23 6.25 -2.64
C HIS A 189 5.27 7.65 -2.00
N ARG A 190 4.35 7.93 -1.06
CA ARG A 190 4.31 9.22 -0.35
C ARG A 190 5.54 9.44 0.51
N GLY A 191 6.05 8.38 1.14
CA GLY A 191 7.26 8.38 1.93
C GLY A 191 8.48 8.75 1.09
N MET A 192 8.63 8.15 -0.10
CA MET A 192 9.71 8.46 -1.05
C MET A 192 9.64 9.91 -1.52
N SER A 193 8.45 10.42 -1.87
CA SER A 193 8.30 11.84 -2.27
C SER A 193 8.69 12.80 -1.15
N ARG A 194 8.30 12.51 0.09
CA ARG A 194 8.69 13.32 1.26
C ARG A 194 10.18 13.21 1.55
N LEU A 195 10.75 12.02 1.45
CA LEU A 195 12.17 11.79 1.63
C LEU A 195 12.99 12.61 0.62
N ALA A 196 12.59 12.61 -0.65
CA ALA A 196 13.22 13.42 -1.68
C ALA A 196 13.15 14.92 -1.36
N LEU A 197 12.01 15.42 -0.87
CA LEU A 197 11.88 16.82 -0.43
C LEU A 197 12.80 17.13 0.77
N ILE A 198 12.89 16.25 1.75
CA ILE A 198 13.76 16.45 2.92
C ILE A 198 15.24 16.46 2.52
N LEU A 199 15.66 15.56 1.63
CA LEU A 199 17.04 15.47 1.17
C LEU A 199 17.44 16.63 0.23
N THR A 200 16.47 17.23 -0.47
CA THR A 200 16.71 18.37 -1.38
C THR A 200 16.50 19.73 -0.71
N ALA A 201 15.80 19.77 0.41
CA ALA A 201 15.72 20.94 1.27
C ALA A 201 17.08 21.16 1.95
N ARG A 202 17.93 21.98 1.31
CA ARG A 202 19.19 22.45 1.91
C ARG A 202 18.88 23.18 3.24
N PRO A 203 19.73 23.05 4.28
CA PRO A 203 19.81 24.07 5.31
C PRO A 203 20.25 25.43 4.74
#